data_AF-A0A0D1KJL5-F1
#
_entry.id   AF-A0A0D1KJL5-F1
#
_cell.length_a   1.000
_cell.length_b   1.000
_cell.length_c   1.000
_cell.angle_alpha   90.00
_cell.angle_beta   90.00
_cell.angle_gamma   90.00
#
_symmetry.space_group_name_H-M   'P 1'
#
loop_
_entity.id
_entity.type
_entity.pdbx_description
1 polymer ?
#
loop_
_entity_poly.entity_id
_entity_poly.type
_entity_poly.pdbx_seq_one_letter_code
_entity_poly.pdbx_strand_id
1 'polypeptide(L)'
;MSDFKGLMMGMLIAAVIYLADRYLPKWFGAVPSVLFVVLVGYLVIFHNTSFFSALTLLLVGESILNGIWLSSLDARKKKVKQELERMKAKDLS
;
A
#
# COMPACT_ATOMS: atom_id res chain seq x y z
N MET A 1 29.74 -5.26 -13.50
CA MET A 1 29.19 -4.09 -12.75
C MET A 1 27.67 -4.03 -12.76
N SER A 2 26.97 -4.52 -13.80
CA SER A 2 25.50 -4.58 -13.87
C SER A 2 24.86 -5.51 -12.82
N ASP A 3 25.46 -6.68 -12.60
CA ASP A 3 24.82 -7.73 -11.80
C ASP A 3 24.85 -7.41 -10.31
N PHE A 4 25.96 -6.87 -9.80
CA PHE A 4 26.07 -6.40 -8.42
C PHE A 4 25.11 -5.25 -8.11
N LYS A 5 24.92 -4.34 -9.08
CA LYS A 5 23.98 -3.22 -8.97
C LYS A 5 22.53 -3.72 -8.96
N GLY A 6 22.20 -4.72 -9.78
CA GLY A 6 20.89 -5.38 -9.77
C GLY A 6 20.62 -6.15 -8.46
N LEU A 7 21.62 -6.83 -7.92
CA LEU A 7 21.53 -7.56 -6.66
C LEU A 7 21.35 -6.60 -5.47
N MET A 8 22.10 -5.50 -5.43
CA MET A 8 21.89 -4.41 -4.47
C MET A 8 20.49 -3.81 -4.59
N MET A 9 20.00 -3.57 -5.81
CA MET A 9 18.65 -3.05 -6.02
C MET A 9 17.59 -4.02 -5.50
N GLY A 10 17.76 -5.32 -5.74
CA GLY A 10 16.89 -6.39 -5.24
C GLY A 10 16.88 -6.47 -3.71
N MET A 11 18.05 -6.39 -3.07
CA MET A 11 18.15 -6.34 -1.60
C MET A 11 17.51 -5.07 -1.03
N LEU A 12 17.66 -3.93 -1.71
CA LEU A 12 17.07 -2.66 -1.27
C LEU A 12 15.54 -2.69 -1.40
N ILE A 13 15.01 -3.27 -2.48
CA ILE A 13 13.57 -3.51 -2.64
C ILE A 13 13.06 -4.47 -1.56
N ALA A 14 13.77 -5.58 -1.30
CA ALA A 14 13.40 -6.52 -0.25
C ALA A 14 13.43 -5.88 1.14
N ALA A 15 14.41 -5.01 1.42
CA ALA A 15 14.49 -4.25 2.66
C ALA A 15 13.33 -3.26 2.78
N VAL A 16 12.96 -2.55 1.71
CA VAL A 16 11.79 -1.66 1.68
C VAL A 16 10.49 -2.43 1.88
N ILE A 17 10.34 -3.62 1.28
CA ILE A 17 9.18 -4.48 1.49
C ILE A 17 9.13 -4.99 2.93
N TYR A 18 10.26 -5.41 3.51
CA TYR A 18 10.33 -5.85 4.90
C TYR A 18 10.01 -4.72 5.87
N LEU A 19 10.54 -3.52 5.60
CA LEU A 19 10.26 -2.33 6.40
C LEU A 19 8.80 -1.92 6.24
N ALA A 20 8.24 -1.98 5.04
CA ALA A 20 6.82 -1.80 4.82
C ALA A 20 6.04 -2.84 5.64
N ASP A 21 6.31 -4.13 5.50
CA ASP A 21 5.52 -5.15 6.19
C ASP A 21 5.59 -5.04 7.73
N ARG A 22 6.76 -4.67 8.26
CA ARG A 22 7.00 -4.48 9.71
C ARG A 22 6.43 -3.17 10.24
N TYR A 23 6.56 -2.08 9.49
CA TYR A 23 6.27 -0.73 9.98
C TYR A 23 5.04 -0.08 9.41
N LEU A 24 4.42 -0.59 8.31
CA LEU A 24 3.27 0.00 7.60
C LEU A 24 2.26 0.58 8.60
N PRO A 25 2.36 1.89 8.93
CA PRO A 25 1.57 2.47 9.99
C PRO A 25 0.12 2.48 9.53
N LYS A 26 -0.84 2.62 10.46
CA LYS A 26 -2.27 2.75 10.09
C LYS A 26 -2.52 3.86 9.03
N TRP A 27 -1.62 4.84 8.96
CA TRP A 27 -1.62 5.96 8.02
C TRP A 27 -0.92 5.70 6.67
N PHE A 28 -0.24 4.57 6.45
CA PHE A 28 0.44 4.35 5.17
C PHE A 28 -0.52 4.25 3.98
N GLY A 29 -1.77 3.85 4.21
CA GLY A 29 -2.82 3.93 3.19
C GLY A 29 -3.04 5.33 2.63
N ALA A 30 -2.71 6.37 3.41
CA ALA A 30 -2.77 7.74 2.95
C ALA A 30 -1.65 8.09 1.96
N VAL A 31 -0.50 7.39 1.97
CA VAL A 31 0.64 7.70 1.10
C VAL A 31 0.32 7.44 -0.39
N PRO A 32 -0.19 6.26 -0.79
CA PRO A 32 -0.63 6.03 -2.18
C PRO A 32 -1.73 6.98 -2.62
N SER A 33 -2.69 7.27 -1.73
CA SER A 33 -3.80 8.21 -1.98
C SER A 33 -3.28 9.62 -2.27
N VAL A 34 -2.44 10.18 -1.39
CA VAL A 34 -1.85 11.52 -1.59
C VAL A 34 -1.02 11.59 -2.87
N LEU A 35 -0.21 10.56 -3.17
CA LEU A 35 0.55 10.51 -4.42
C LEU A 35 -0.35 10.47 -5.65
N PHE A 36 -1.48 9.75 -5.57
CA PHE A 36 -2.45 9.67 -6.66
C PHE A 36 -3.13 11.02 -6.91
N VAL A 37 -3.53 11.74 -5.85
CA VAL A 37 -4.07 13.10 -5.98
C VAL A 37 -3.08 14.03 -6.66
N VAL A 38 -1.81 13.99 -6.27
CA VAL A 38 -0.74 14.80 -6.89
C VAL A 38 -0.59 14.46 -8.37
N LEU A 39 -0.63 13.17 -8.73
CA LEU A 39 -0.55 12.71 -10.11
C LEU A 39 -1.74 13.18 -10.95
N VAL A 40 -2.97 13.12 -10.42
CA VAL A 40 -4.14 13.62 -11.14
C VAL A 40 -4.07 15.14 -11.28
N GLY A 41 -3.64 15.86 -10.25
CA GLY A 41 -3.37 17.30 -10.33
C GLY A 41 -2.37 17.66 -11.43
N TYR A 42 -1.28 16.88 -11.53
CA TYR A 42 -0.30 17.02 -12.61
C TYR A 42 -0.92 16.80 -14.00
N LEU A 43 -1.76 15.77 -14.17
CA LEU A 43 -2.45 15.50 -15.45
C LEU A 43 -3.42 16.61 -15.85
N VAL A 44 -4.09 17.24 -14.88
CA VAL A 44 -4.96 18.39 -15.14
C VAL A 44 -4.15 19.60 -15.62
N ILE A 45 -3.05 19.91 -14.95
CA ILE A 45 -2.24 21.11 -15.25
C ILE A 45 -1.45 20.95 -16.57
N PHE A 46 -0.81 19.81 -16.78
CA PHE A 46 0.15 19.62 -17.88
C PHE A 46 -0.43 18.94 -19.12
N HIS A 47 -1.55 18.22 -18.99
CA HIS A 47 -2.16 17.46 -20.10
C HIS A 47 -3.57 17.95 -20.48
N ASN A 48 -4.04 19.09 -19.95
CA ASN A 48 -5.37 19.65 -20.24
C ASN A 48 -6.50 18.62 -20.08
N THR A 49 -6.38 17.76 -19.06
CA THR A 49 -7.41 16.74 -18.79
C THR A 49 -8.72 17.44 -18.40
N SER A 50 -9.82 17.05 -19.05
CA SER A 50 -11.16 17.59 -18.74
C SER A 50 -11.50 17.42 -17.27
N PHE A 51 -12.13 18.44 -16.67
CA PHE A 51 -12.50 18.45 -15.25
C PHE A 51 -13.30 17.22 -14.84
N PHE A 52 -14.30 16.83 -15.64
CA PHE A 52 -15.12 15.65 -15.36
C PHE A 52 -14.30 14.35 -15.44
N SER A 53 -13.38 14.25 -16.40
CA SER A 53 -12.49 13.09 -16.50
C SER A 53 -11.55 12.98 -15.29
N ALA A 54 -10.98 14.11 -14.84
CA ALA A 54 -10.15 14.15 -13.64
C ALA A 54 -10.94 13.81 -12.38
N LEU A 55 -12.17 14.29 -12.26
CA LEU A 55 -13.06 13.99 -11.14
C LEU A 55 -13.42 12.51 -11.09
N THR A 56 -13.81 11.91 -12.22
CA THR A 56 -14.06 10.46 -12.31
C THR A 56 -12.81 9.66 -11.98
N LEU A 57 -11.65 10.07 -12.49
CA LEU A 57 -10.38 9.40 -12.22
C LEU A 57 -10.02 9.43 -10.73
N LEU A 58 -10.21 10.58 -10.06
CA LEU A 58 -10.01 10.71 -8.62
C LEU A 58 -10.98 9.80 -7.85
N LEU A 59 -12.28 9.88 -8.13
CA LEU A 59 -13.28 9.10 -7.40
C LEU A 59 -13.05 7.60 -7.53
N VAL A 60 -12.78 7.11 -8.75
CA VAL A 60 -12.56 5.69 -9.01
C VAL A 60 -11.21 5.24 -8.44
N GLY A 61 -10.15 6.00 -8.70
CA GLY A 61 -8.80 5.64 -8.26
C GLY A 61 -8.65 5.64 -6.73
N GLU A 62 -9.17 6.66 -6.05
CA GLU A 62 -9.18 6.74 -4.59
C GLU A 62 -10.01 5.62 -3.96
N SER A 63 -11.17 5.27 -4.55
CA SER A 63 -11.99 4.16 -4.05
C SER A 63 -11.26 2.82 -4.12
N ILE A 64 -10.53 2.57 -5.21
CA ILE A 64 -9.71 1.36 -5.37
C ILE A 64 -8.55 1.35 -4.37
N LEU A 65 -7.79 2.44 -4.28
CA LEU A 65 -6.64 2.55 -3.38
C LEU A 65 -7.05 2.35 -1.91
N ASN A 66 -8.12 3.03 -1.49
CA ASN A 66 -8.65 2.87 -0.13
C ASN A 66 -9.21 1.46 0.11
N GLY A 67 -9.88 0.86 -0.89
CA GLY A 67 -10.37 -0.50 -0.81
C GLY A 67 -9.25 -1.53 -0.60
N ILE A 68 -8.15 -1.41 -1.35
CA ILE A 68 -6.96 -2.26 -1.20
C ILE A 68 -6.36 -2.11 0.19
N TRP A 69 -6.26 -0.87 0.70
CA TRP A 69 -5.72 -0.61 2.03
C TRP A 69 -6.58 -1.22 3.14
N LEU A 70 -7.90 -1.03 3.10
CA LEU A 70 -8.84 -1.60 4.06
C LEU A 70 -8.75 -3.13 4.09
N SER A 71 -8.77 -3.76 2.91
CA SER A 71 -8.62 -5.22 2.79
C SER A 71 -7.29 -5.71 3.38
N SER A 72 -6.21 -4.97 3.16
CA SER A 72 -4.89 -5.28 3.72
C SER A 72 -4.85 -5.19 5.25
N LEU A 73 -5.51 -4.19 5.84
CA LEU A 73 -5.64 -4.05 7.29
C LEU A 73 -6.43 -5.20 7.90
N ASP A 74 -7.53 -5.60 7.27
CA ASP A 74 -8.35 -6.71 7.75
C ASP A 74 -7.64 -8.06 7.64
N ALA A 75 -6.87 -8.27 6.57
CA ALA A 75 -6.02 -9.46 6.43
C ALA A 75 -4.97 -9.55 7.56
N ARG A 76 -4.35 -8.42 7.93
CA ARG A 76 -3.40 -8.35 9.07
C ARG A 76 -4.08 -8.69 10.40
N LYS A 77 -5.25 -8.09 10.68
CA LYS A 77 -6.02 -8.40 11.89
C LYS A 77 -6.38 -9.89 11.97
N LYS A 78 -6.79 -10.49 10.85
CA LYS A 78 -7.15 -11.91 10.79
C LYS A 78 -5.96 -12.82 11.09
N LYS A 79 -4.77 -12.53 10.55
CA LYS A 79 -3.53 -13.28 10.84
C LYS A 79 -3.17 -13.22 12.33
N VAL A 80 -3.19 -12.03 12.92
CA VAL A 80 -2.90 -11.85 14.36
C VAL A 80 -3.90 -12.63 15.22
N LYS A 81 -5.20 -12.59 14.89
CA LYS A 81 -6.23 -13.35 15.62
C LYS A 81 -5.98 -14.86 15.53
N GLN A 82 -5.62 -15.36 14.35
CA GLN A 82 -5.30 -16.78 14.13
C GLN A 82 -4.05 -17.22 14.91
N GLU A 83 -3.01 -16.39 14.96
CA GLU A 83 -1.81 -16.68 15.77
C GLU A 83 -2.15 -16.69 17.27
N LEU A 84 -2.98 -15.77 17.74
CA LEU A 84 -3.41 -15.70 19.14
C LEU A 84 -4.25 -16.93 19.54
N GLU A 85 -5.17 -17.39 18.69
CA GLU A 85 -5.96 -18.61 18.93
C GLU A 85 -5.09 -19.86 18.95
N ARG A 86 -4.07 -19.95 18.08
CA ARG A 86 -3.09 -21.04 18.11
C ARG A 86 -2.26 -21.05 19.39
N MET A 87 -1.85 -19.89 19.89
CA MET A 87 -1.12 -19.78 21.16
C MET A 87 -2.01 -20.21 22.34
N LYS A 88 -3.26 -19.73 22.40
CA LYS A 88 -4.21 -20.16 23.45
C LYS A 88 -4.48 -21.65 23.45
N ALA A 89 -4.64 -22.27 22.27
CA ALA A 89 -4.86 -23.70 22.16
C ALA A 89 -3.65 -24.52 22.64
N LYS A 90 -2.44 -23.98 22.49
CA LYS A 90 -1.19 -24.62 22.91
C LYS A 90 -0.89 -24.45 24.41
N ASP A 91 -1.38 -23.37 25.03
CA ASP A 91 -1.29 -23.16 26.48
C ASP A 91 -2.31 -23.99 27.28
N LEU A 92 -3.40 -24.41 26.64
CA LEU A 92 -4.48 -25.20 27.26
C LEU A 92 -4.25 -26.72 27.18
N SER A 93 -3.23 -27.20 26.46
CA SER A 93 -2.84 -28.61 26.35
C SER A 93 -1.58 -28.92 27.16
#